data_AF-D2C2I9-F1
#
_entry.id   AF-D2C2I9-F1
#
_cell.length_a   1.000
_cell.length_b   1.000
_cell.length_c   1.000
_cell.angle_alpha   90.00
_cell.angle_beta   90.00
_cell.angle_gamma   90.00
#
_symmetry.space_group_name_H-M   'P 1'
#
loop_
_entity.id
_entity.type
_entity.pdbx_description
1 polymer ?
#
loop_
_entity_poly.entity_id
_entity_poly.type
_entity_poly.pdbx_seq_one_letter_code
_entity_poly.pdbx_strand_id
1 'polypeptide(L)'
;MTEEDIYPLLGKLAYGRVYAYAVPCCDYHAPHQKHPFILFSLSQENNYNGSQQLASQKVTVSADCYAHTVAEARALREQVRTALSVLQPNKTIEYNDFDVEYEKFRMTLEVDISR
;
A
#
# COMPACT_ATOMS: atom_id res chain seq x y z
N MET A 1 -9.81 8.97 6.71
CA MET A 1 -8.35 8.77 6.52
C MET A 1 -8.04 9.15 5.08
N THR A 2 -6.88 9.74 4.81
CA THR A 2 -6.45 10.15 3.46
C THR A 2 -5.00 9.75 3.23
N GLU A 3 -4.49 10.01 2.03
CA GLU A 3 -3.10 9.78 1.65
C GLU A 3 -2.14 10.56 2.56
N GLU A 4 -2.53 11.75 3.03
CA GLU A 4 -1.74 12.57 3.95
C GLU A 4 -1.52 11.88 5.31
N ASP A 5 -2.41 10.98 5.71
CA ASP A 5 -2.23 10.16 6.92
C ASP A 5 -1.23 9.01 6.69
N ILE A 6 -1.05 8.56 5.44
CA ILE A 6 -0.26 7.37 5.08
C ILE A 6 1.17 7.74 4.65
N TYR A 7 1.36 8.83 3.91
CA TYR A 7 2.68 9.27 3.45
C TYR A 7 3.71 9.46 4.56
N PRO A 8 3.37 10.00 5.76
CA PRO A 8 4.33 10.08 6.87
C PRO A 8 4.83 8.72 7.37
N LEU A 9 4.03 7.66 7.20
CA LEU A 9 4.35 6.29 7.64
C LEU A 9 5.20 5.57 6.60
N LEU A 10 4.82 5.67 5.32
CA LEU A 10 5.43 4.88 4.25
C LEU A 10 6.46 5.65 3.44
N GLY A 11 6.36 6.97 3.33
CA GLY A 11 7.06 7.80 2.33
C GLY A 11 8.59 7.85 2.44
N LYS A 12 9.19 7.28 3.49
CA LYS A 12 10.66 7.12 3.61
C LYS A 12 11.14 5.71 3.24
N LEU A 13 10.23 4.74 3.11
CA LEU A 13 10.54 3.39 2.70
C LEU A 13 10.94 3.35 1.23
N ALA A 14 11.62 2.27 0.82
CA ALA A 14 12.10 2.10 -0.56
C ALA A 14 12.86 3.34 -1.11
N TYR A 15 13.60 4.05 -0.25
CA TYR A 15 14.31 5.30 -0.59
C TYR A 15 13.37 6.40 -1.15
N GLY A 16 12.15 6.48 -0.62
CA GLY A 16 11.15 7.47 -1.04
C GLY A 16 10.39 7.13 -2.31
N ARG A 17 10.60 5.95 -2.90
CA ARG A 17 9.84 5.47 -4.06
C ARG A 17 8.52 4.85 -3.61
N VAL A 18 7.66 5.70 -3.07
CA VAL A 18 6.32 5.35 -2.58
C VAL A 18 5.31 6.25 -3.25
N TYR A 19 4.31 5.64 -3.88
CA TYR A 19 3.32 6.37 -4.66
C TYR A 19 1.90 5.93 -4.32
N ALA A 20 0.97 6.88 -4.30
CA ALA A 20 -0.45 6.59 -4.17
C ALA A 20 -1.04 6.22 -5.54
N TYR A 21 -1.76 5.10 -5.60
CA TYR A 21 -2.54 4.58 -6.74
C TYR A 21 -1.76 4.16 -7.99
N ALA A 22 -0.73 4.90 -8.40
CA ALA A 22 0.06 4.59 -9.58
C ALA A 22 1.49 5.13 -9.45
N VAL A 23 2.45 4.45 -10.08
CA VAL A 23 3.79 5.03 -10.26
C VAL A 23 3.64 6.17 -11.27
N PRO A 24 4.20 7.36 -11.02
CA PRO A 24 4.23 8.44 -12.01
C PRO A 24 4.77 7.90 -13.33
N CYS A 25 4.08 8.21 -14.43
CA CYS A 25 4.53 7.81 -15.76
C CYS A 25 5.85 8.52 -16.04
N CYS A 26 6.93 7.78 -15.87
CA CYS A 26 8.24 8.19 -16.33
C CYS A 26 8.33 7.78 -17.80
N ASP A 27 8.99 8.59 -18.63
CA ASP A 27 9.19 8.32 -20.06
C ASP A 27 9.32 6.81 -20.33
N TYR A 28 8.51 6.27 -21.24
CA TYR A 28 8.47 4.85 -21.65
C TYR A 28 9.86 4.24 -22.00
N HIS A 29 10.90 5.06 -22.06
CA HIS A 29 12.29 4.72 -22.39
C HIS A 29 13.28 4.89 -21.22
N ALA A 30 12.83 5.37 -20.05
CA ALA A 30 13.67 5.53 -18.86
C ALA A 30 13.56 4.28 -17.97
N PRO A 31 14.68 3.63 -17.61
CA PRO A 31 14.67 2.38 -16.85
C PRO A 31 14.36 2.64 -15.36
N HIS A 32 13.11 2.98 -15.03
CA HIS A 32 12.57 2.76 -13.68
C HIS A 32 12.58 1.27 -13.31
N GLN A 33 12.76 0.42 -14.32
CA GLN A 33 12.92 -1.03 -14.25
C GLN A 33 13.88 -1.51 -13.16
N LYS A 34 14.83 -0.74 -12.62
CA LYS A 34 15.82 -1.31 -11.69
C LYS A 34 15.53 -1.23 -10.19
N HIS A 35 14.64 -0.37 -9.71
CA HIS A 35 14.54 -0.16 -8.27
C HIS A 35 13.26 -0.72 -7.65
N PRO A 36 13.31 -1.23 -6.41
CA PRO A 36 12.12 -1.53 -5.64
C PRO A 36 11.32 -0.26 -5.33
N PHE A 37 10.00 -0.40 -5.27
CA PHE A 37 9.06 0.68 -4.96
C PHE A 37 7.82 0.12 -4.26
N ILE A 38 7.01 1.03 -3.70
CA ILE A 38 5.75 0.70 -3.03
C ILE A 38 4.63 1.48 -3.70
N LEU A 39 3.55 0.81 -4.06
CA LEU A 39 2.27 1.44 -4.38
C LEU A 39 1.34 1.25 -3.20
N PHE A 40 0.63 2.30 -2.80
CA PHE A 40 -0.45 2.16 -1.84
C PHE A 40 -1.74 2.75 -2.37
N SER A 41 -2.86 2.22 -1.90
CA SER A 41 -4.19 2.73 -2.20
C SER A 41 -5.07 2.68 -0.97
N LEU A 42 -6.10 3.51 -0.98
CA LEU A 42 -7.12 3.56 0.07
C LEU A 42 -8.48 3.23 -0.54
N SER A 43 -9.23 2.38 0.15
CA SER A 43 -10.67 2.23 -0.07
C SER A 43 -11.42 2.50 1.23
N GLN A 44 -12.60 3.07 1.12
CA GLN A 44 -13.41 3.46 2.26
C GLN A 44 -14.85 2.99 2.08
N GLU A 45 -15.40 2.41 3.14
CA GLU A 45 -16.78 1.98 3.22
C GLU A 45 -17.42 2.66 4.42
N ASN A 46 -18.42 3.50 4.14
CA ASN A 46 -19.16 4.25 5.15
C ASN A 46 -20.51 3.57 5.40
N ASN A 47 -20.76 3.20 6.65
CA ASN A 47 -22.03 2.64 7.09
C ASN A 47 -22.85 3.71 7.78
N TYR A 48 -24.08 3.91 7.32
CA TYR A 48 -25.00 4.90 7.89
C TYR A 48 -26.14 4.21 8.66
N ASN A 49 -26.58 4.82 9.74
CA ASN A 49 -27.74 4.35 10.50
C ASN A 49 -29.07 4.76 9.83
N GLY A 50 -30.19 4.37 10.44
CA GLY A 50 -31.54 4.70 9.93
C GLY A 50 -31.86 6.20 9.85
N SER A 51 -31.10 7.06 10.52
CA SER A 51 -31.20 8.53 10.43
C SER A 51 -30.19 9.15 9.47
N GLN A 52 -29.52 8.34 8.63
CA GLN A 52 -28.47 8.76 7.69
C GLN A 52 -27.24 9.41 8.35
N GLN A 53 -27.00 9.15 9.63
CA GLN A 53 -25.77 9.54 10.30
C GLN A 53 -24.72 8.45 10.15
N LEU A 54 -23.46 8.85 9.96
CA LEU A 54 -22.34 7.92 9.88
C LEU A 54 -22.24 7.13 11.19
N ALA A 55 -22.40 5.81 11.10
CA ALA A 55 -22.38 4.90 12.24
C ALA A 55 -21.02 4.22 12.39
N SER A 56 -20.37 3.87 11.28
CA SER A 56 -18.98 3.37 11.26
C SER A 56 -18.34 3.60 9.91
N GLN A 57 -17.02 3.68 9.90
CA GLN A 57 -16.21 3.74 8.70
C GLN A 57 -15.21 2.59 8.72
N LYS A 58 -15.15 1.83 7.62
CA LYS A 58 -14.06 0.90 7.37
C LYS A 58 -13.14 1.50 6.32
N VAL A 59 -11.85 1.54 6.62
CA VAL A 59 -10.80 1.95 5.68
C VAL A 59 -9.90 0.75 5.43
N THR A 60 -9.66 0.41 4.18
CA THR A 60 -8.64 -0.57 3.81
C THR A 60 -7.48 0.17 3.16
N VAL A 61 -6.28 -0.04 3.70
CA VAL A 61 -5.03 0.40 3.07
C VAL A 61 -4.42 -0.82 2.42
N SER A 62 -4.27 -0.80 1.10
CA SER A 62 -3.50 -1.79 0.36
C SER A 62 -2.13 -1.23 0.03
N ALA A 63 -1.09 -2.03 0.23
CA ALA A 63 0.30 -1.66 -0.07
C ALA A 63 0.99 -2.79 -0.83
N ASP A 64 1.25 -2.54 -2.11
CA ASP A 64 1.93 -3.43 -3.04
C ASP A 64 3.43 -3.13 -3.03
N CYS A 65 4.23 -4.09 -2.55
CA CYS A 65 5.68 -3.98 -2.49
C CYS A 65 6.32 -4.68 -3.69
N TYR A 66 6.98 -3.91 -4.56
CA TYR A 66 7.55 -4.40 -5.82
C TYR A 66 9.08 -4.53 -5.75
N ALA A 67 9.62 -5.69 -6.17
CA ALA A 67 11.07 -5.91 -6.26
C ALA A 67 11.45 -7.01 -7.27
N HIS A 68 12.75 -7.17 -7.56
CA HIS A 68 13.23 -8.19 -8.50
C HIS A 68 13.35 -9.59 -7.90
N THR A 69 13.30 -9.69 -6.58
CA THR A 69 13.32 -10.97 -5.89
C THR A 69 12.19 -11.05 -4.89
N VAL A 70 11.65 -12.26 -4.69
CA VAL A 70 10.65 -12.54 -3.67
C VAL A 70 11.12 -12.09 -2.28
N ALA A 71 12.39 -12.32 -1.96
CA ALA A 71 12.95 -11.96 -0.66
C ALA A 71 12.96 -10.45 -0.42
N GLU A 72 13.35 -9.67 -1.42
CA GLU A 72 13.38 -8.20 -1.34
C GLU A 72 11.97 -7.61 -1.26
N ALA A 73 11.04 -8.09 -2.09
CA ALA A 73 9.64 -7.66 -2.04
C ALA A 73 9.00 -7.99 -0.68
N ARG A 74 9.29 -9.17 -0.12
CA ARG A 74 8.79 -9.57 1.20
C ARG A 74 9.38 -8.71 2.30
N ALA A 75 10.69 -8.40 2.24
CA ALA A 75 11.33 -7.52 3.20
C ALA A 75 10.73 -6.11 3.18
N LEU A 76 10.35 -5.58 2.01
CA LEU A 76 9.60 -4.33 1.92
C LEU A 76 8.23 -4.43 2.57
N ARG A 77 7.50 -5.52 2.34
CA ARG A 77 6.18 -5.73 2.97
C ARG A 77 6.27 -5.75 4.49
N GLU A 78 7.31 -6.33 5.08
CA GLU A 78 7.52 -6.30 6.54
C GLU A 78 7.83 -4.90 7.07
N GLN A 79 8.54 -4.07 6.29
CA GLN A 79 8.75 -2.65 6.63
C GLN A 79 7.42 -1.89 6.62
N VAL A 80 6.60 -2.12 5.59
CA VAL A 80 5.25 -1.55 5.49
C VAL A 80 4.37 -2.00 6.67
N ARG A 81 4.37 -3.30 7.00
CA ARG A 81 3.64 -3.85 8.15
C ARG A 81 4.02 -3.14 9.44
N THR A 82 5.31 -2.99 9.67
CA THR A 82 5.84 -2.29 10.86
C THR A 82 5.38 -0.84 10.88
N ALA A 83 5.49 -0.12 9.76
CA ALA A 83 5.07 1.27 9.65
C ALA A 83 3.56 1.47 9.88
N LEU A 84 2.71 0.59 9.33
CA LEU A 84 1.25 0.68 9.47
C LEU A 84 0.71 0.17 10.81
N SER A 85 1.53 -0.52 11.62
CA SER A 85 1.11 -1.04 12.94
C SER A 85 0.58 0.04 13.88
N VAL A 86 1.05 1.29 13.75
CA VAL A 86 0.59 2.44 14.54
C VAL A 86 -0.89 2.76 14.32
N LEU A 87 -1.45 2.33 13.18
CA LEU A 87 -2.86 2.50 12.83
C LEU A 87 -3.76 1.44 13.49
N GLN A 88 -3.18 0.48 14.22
CA GLN A 88 -3.89 -0.59 14.95
C GLN A 88 -4.91 -1.32 14.06
N PRO A 89 -4.45 -1.97 12.97
CA PRO A 89 -5.36 -2.62 12.05
C PRO A 89 -6.10 -3.80 12.69
N ASN A 90 -7.39 -3.92 12.38
CA ASN A 90 -8.27 -4.96 12.88
C ASN A 90 -8.04 -6.30 12.17
N LYS A 91 -7.59 -6.23 10.91
CA LYS A 91 -7.30 -7.40 10.08
C LYS A 91 -6.16 -7.06 9.14
N THR A 92 -5.31 -8.04 8.86
CA THR A 92 -4.31 -7.95 7.81
C THR A 92 -4.42 -9.13 6.85
N ILE A 93 -4.25 -8.89 5.55
CA ILE A 93 -4.27 -9.91 4.51
C ILE A 93 -3.00 -9.75 3.66
N GLU A 94 -2.44 -10.86 3.20
CA GLU A 94 -1.24 -10.87 2.37
C GLU A 94 -1.50 -11.58 1.05
N TYR A 95 -0.98 -11.00 -0.03
CA TYR A 95 -0.97 -11.60 -1.36
C TYR A 95 0.45 -11.59 -1.92
N ASN A 96 0.75 -12.60 -2.74
CA ASN A 96 2.05 -12.73 -3.41
C ASN A 96 1.76 -12.97 -4.89
N ASP A 97 2.41 -12.21 -5.76
CA ASP A 97 2.18 -12.27 -7.21
C ASP A 97 3.44 -11.88 -7.98
N PHE A 98 3.41 -12.07 -9.30
CA PHE A 98 4.37 -11.48 -10.22
C PHE A 98 3.62 -10.57 -11.20
N ASP A 99 3.97 -9.30 -11.18
CA ASP A 99 3.35 -8.28 -12.02
C ASP A 99 4.10 -8.18 -13.35
N VAL A 100 3.41 -8.50 -14.43
CA VAL A 100 3.97 -8.54 -15.79
C VAL A 100 4.22 -7.15 -16.36
N GLU A 101 3.48 -6.12 -15.91
CA GLU A 101 3.65 -4.75 -16.39
C GLU A 101 4.95 -4.15 -15.86
N TYR A 102 5.27 -4.43 -14.59
CA TYR A 102 6.50 -3.96 -13.95
C TYR A 102 7.66 -4.96 -14.00
N GLU A 103 7.42 -6.19 -14.49
CA GLU A 103 8.36 -7.31 -14.49
C GLU A 103 8.98 -7.56 -13.10
N LYS A 104 8.14 -7.54 -12.05
CA LYS A 104 8.57 -7.59 -10.64
C LYS A 104 7.71 -8.53 -9.81
N PHE A 105 8.32 -9.11 -8.77
CA PHE A 105 7.56 -9.74 -7.70
C PHE A 105 6.83 -8.68 -6.90
N ARG A 106 5.55 -8.93 -6.65
CA ARG A 106 4.66 -8.10 -5.86
C ARG A 106 4.28 -8.84 -4.58
N MET A 107 4.52 -8.20 -3.44
CA MET A 107 4.09 -8.68 -2.12
C MET A 107 3.15 -7.64 -1.54
N THR A 108 1.86 -7.93 -1.57
CA THR A 108 0.81 -7.03 -1.10
C THR A 108 0.55 -7.26 0.38
N LEU A 109 0.37 -6.16 1.11
CA LEU A 109 -0.24 -6.13 2.44
C LEU A 109 -1.51 -5.28 2.38
N GLU A 110 -2.64 -5.88 2.72
CA GLU A 110 -3.86 -5.14 3.00
C GLU A 110 -4.08 -5.07 4.51
N VAL A 111 -4.44 -3.89 5.01
CA VAL A 111 -4.82 -3.69 6.40
C VAL A 111 -6.19 -3.01 6.48
N ASP A 112 -7.09 -3.61 7.26
CA ASP A 112 -8.41 -3.06 7.55
C ASP A 112 -8.39 -2.28 8.86
N ILE A 113 -8.90 -1.05 8.84
CA ILE A 113 -8.96 -0.14 9.97
C ILE A 113 -10.43 0.28 10.13
N SER A 114 -11.01 0.02 11.29
CA SER A 114 -12.35 0.51 11.62
C SER A 114 -12.26 1.79 12.43
N ARG A 115 -13.12 2.75 12.11
CA ARG A 115 -13.30 4.02 12.82
C ARG A 115 -14.76 4.27 13.13
#